data_AF-A0A355S5J1-F1
#
_entry.id   AF-A0A355S5J1-F1
#
_cell.length_a   1.000
_cell.length_b   1.000
_cell.length_c   1.000
_cell.angle_alpha   90.00
_cell.angle_beta   90.00
_cell.angle_gamma   90.00
#
_symmetry.space_group_name_H-M   'P 1'
#
loop_
_entity.id
_entity.type
_entity.pdbx_description
1 polymer ?
#
loop_
_entity_poly.entity_id
_entity_poly.type
_entity_poly.pdbx_seq_one_letter_code
_entity_poly.pdbx_strand_id
1 'polypeptide(L)'
;MSSACEHTRTYEDRPHLDPNWIKSSYQLPLEENLRLKREALSAAAEGNREICGAILQHADNNETLELFFAENASIQSHSFELSAPSIRRIRKVAKHQESSILGS
;
A
#
# COMPACT_ATOMS: atom_id res chain seq x y z
N MET A 1 16.41 -36.00 -17.05
CA MET A 1 15.67 -36.22 -15.79
C MET A 1 14.90 -34.96 -15.49
N SER A 2 13.57 -35.12 -15.57
CA SER A 2 12.44 -34.30 -15.11
C SER A 2 12.56 -32.78 -15.11
N SER A 3 12.18 -32.20 -16.25
CA SER A 3 11.48 -30.92 -16.32
C SER A 3 10.06 -31.11 -15.74
N ALA A 4 9.67 -30.30 -14.76
CA ALA A 4 8.33 -30.30 -14.20
C ALA A 4 7.74 -28.89 -14.28
N CYS A 5 7.46 -28.44 -15.51
CA CYS A 5 6.38 -27.50 -15.75
C CYS A 5 5.09 -28.33 -15.84
N GLU A 6 4.45 -28.59 -14.71
CA GLU A 6 3.07 -29.08 -14.72
C GLU A 6 2.14 -27.90 -15.02
N HIS A 7 1.65 -27.90 -16.25
CA HIS A 7 0.38 -27.27 -16.60
C HIS A 7 -0.78 -27.96 -15.85
N THR A 8 -1.91 -27.25 -15.74
CA THR A 8 -3.22 -27.60 -15.12
C THR A 8 -3.28 -27.27 -13.62
N ARG A 9 -4.06 -26.28 -13.16
CA ARG A 9 -5.50 -26.07 -13.42
C ARG A 9 -5.85 -24.59 -13.41
N THR A 10 -6.79 -24.19 -14.27
CA THR A 10 -7.64 -23.00 -14.10
C THR A 10 -8.37 -23.11 -12.76
N TYR A 11 -7.71 -22.67 -11.70
CA TYR A 11 -8.37 -22.29 -10.47
C TYR A 11 -8.98 -20.92 -10.79
N GLU A 12 -10.32 -20.85 -10.87
CA GLU A 12 -10.98 -19.56 -10.68
C GLU A 12 -10.66 -19.13 -9.25
N ASP A 13 -9.49 -18.52 -9.07
CA ASP A 13 -9.03 -17.94 -7.83
C ASP A 13 -9.77 -16.62 -7.64
N ARG A 14 -11.10 -16.70 -7.55
CA ARG A 14 -11.88 -15.64 -6.95
C ARG A 14 -11.73 -15.87 -5.46
N PRO A 15 -10.96 -15.05 -4.72
CA PRO A 15 -10.95 -15.15 -3.28
C PRO A 15 -12.40 -15.13 -2.80
N HIS A 16 -12.75 -16.04 -1.89
CA HIS A 16 -14.03 -15.99 -1.17
C HIS A 16 -14.00 -14.73 -0.30
N LEU A 17 -14.24 -13.59 -0.93
CA LEU A 17 -14.33 -12.30 -0.27
C LEU A 17 -15.64 -12.27 0.49
N ASP A 18 -15.56 -11.87 1.76
CA ASP A 18 -16.72 -11.66 2.64
C ASP A 18 -17.83 -10.91 1.87
N PRO A 19 -19.11 -11.29 1.97
CA PRO A 19 -20.19 -10.54 1.32
C PRO A 19 -20.23 -9.04 1.70
N ASN A 20 -19.64 -8.66 2.83
CA ASN A 20 -19.44 -7.28 3.27
C ASN A 20 -18.10 -6.66 2.82
N TRP A 21 -17.24 -7.37 2.08
CA TRP A 21 -16.01 -6.77 1.50
C TRP A 21 -16.36 -5.58 0.61
N ILE A 22 -17.53 -5.60 -0.05
CA ILE A 22 -18.01 -4.48 -0.85
C ILE A 22 -18.23 -3.23 0.02
N LYS A 23 -18.60 -3.38 1.30
CA LYS A 23 -18.70 -2.28 2.28
C LYS A 23 -17.33 -1.78 2.76
N SER A 24 -16.25 -2.55 2.58
CA SER A 24 -14.87 -2.16 2.87
C SER A 24 -14.03 -1.96 1.60
N SER A 25 -14.68 -1.78 0.44
CA SER A 25 -13.99 -1.61 -0.83
C SER A 25 -13.70 -0.14 -1.08
N TYR A 26 -12.55 0.33 -0.60
CA TYR A 26 -12.09 1.68 -0.93
C TYR A 26 -11.48 1.68 -2.33
N GLN A 27 -12.00 2.55 -3.20
CA GLN A 27 -11.41 2.80 -4.51
C GLN A 27 -10.50 4.02 -4.42
N LEU A 28 -9.20 3.80 -4.64
CA LEU A 28 -8.26 4.90 -4.77
C LEU A 28 -8.64 5.77 -5.97
N PRO A 29 -8.74 7.10 -5.80
CA PRO A 29 -8.83 8.03 -6.91
C PRO A 29 -7.74 7.76 -7.94
N LEU A 30 -8.03 8.01 -9.22
CA LEU A 30 -7.11 7.69 -10.31
C LEU A 30 -5.72 8.29 -10.10
N GLU A 31 -5.64 9.52 -9.58
CA GLU A 31 -4.38 10.22 -9.31
C GLU A 31 -3.53 9.48 -8.26
N GLU A 32 -4.13 9.10 -7.13
CA GLU A 32 -3.46 8.34 -6.07
C GLU A 32 -3.07 6.93 -6.55
N ASN A 33 -3.89 6.30 -7.40
CA ASN A 33 -3.55 5.02 -8.04
C ASN A 33 -2.31 5.13 -8.95
N LEU A 34 -2.24 6.20 -9.76
CA LEU A 34 -1.10 6.46 -10.63
C LEU A 34 0.16 6.77 -9.82
N ARG A 35 0.02 7.52 -8.73
CA ARG A 35 1.13 7.83 -7.81
C ARG A 35 1.67 6.56 -7.15
N LEU A 36 0.80 5.69 -6.63
CA LEU A 36 1.20 4.38 -6.07
C LEU A 36 1.95 3.51 -7.08
N LYS A 37 1.48 3.45 -8.34
CA LYS A 37 2.17 2.70 -9.40
C LYS A 37 3.56 3.25 -9.69
N ARG A 38 3.75 4.57 -9.69
CA ARG A 38 5.06 5.18 -9.91
C ARG A 38 6.04 4.85 -8.80
N GLU A 39 5.60 4.95 -7.54
CA GLU A 39 6.42 4.55 -6.39
C GLU A 39 6.80 3.07 -6.47
N ALA A 40 5.87 2.20 -6.90
CA ALA A 40 6.13 0.77 -7.05
C ALA A 40 7.18 0.48 -8.11
N LEU A 41 7.11 1.18 -9.24
CA LEU A 41 8.10 1.06 -10.31
C LEU A 41 9.47 1.57 -9.86
N SER A 42 9.52 2.66 -9.08
CA SER A 42 10.78 3.17 -8.52
C SER A 42 11.40 2.17 -7.55
N ALA A 43 10.61 1.64 -6.61
CA ALA A 43 11.08 0.65 -5.64
C ALA A 43 11.52 -0.67 -6.30
N ALA A 44 10.86 -1.07 -7.38
CA ALA A 44 11.29 -2.21 -8.22
C ALA A 44 12.66 -1.96 -8.86
N ALA A 45 12.87 -0.75 -9.42
CA ALA A 45 14.15 -0.36 -10.01
C ALA A 45 15.28 -0.28 -8.97
N GLU A 46 14.95 0.04 -7.71
CA GLU A 46 15.89 0.11 -6.57
C GLU A 46 16.13 -1.25 -5.89
N GLY A 47 16.14 -2.35 -6.64
CA GLY A 47 16.44 -3.68 -6.11
C GLY A 47 15.25 -4.42 -5.52
N ASN A 48 14.05 -4.22 -6.10
CA ASN A 48 12.80 -4.86 -5.68
C ASN A 48 12.48 -4.62 -4.19
N ARG A 49 12.61 -3.37 -3.76
CA ARG A 49 12.28 -2.97 -2.39
C ARG A 49 10.77 -2.84 -2.23
N GLU A 50 10.29 -3.08 -1.01
CA GLU A 50 8.89 -2.82 -0.67
C GLU A 50 8.67 -1.32 -0.47
N ILE A 51 7.53 -0.82 -0.96
CA ILE A 51 7.05 0.53 -0.67
C ILE A 51 6.30 0.48 0.65
N CYS A 52 6.52 1.49 1.49
CA CYS A 52 5.81 1.63 2.76
C CYS A 52 5.09 2.97 2.78
N GLY A 53 4.12 3.11 3.69
CA GLY A 53 3.42 4.37 3.83
C GLY A 53 2.42 4.37 4.96
N ALA A 54 1.51 5.34 4.91
CA ALA A 54 0.33 5.39 5.75
C ALA A 54 -0.88 5.81 4.93
N ILE A 55 -2.05 5.40 5.40
CA ILE A 55 -3.33 5.81 4.84
C ILE A 55 -3.91 6.87 5.76
N LEU A 56 -4.13 8.07 5.23
CA LEU A 56 -4.70 9.20 5.96
C LEU A 56 -6.15 9.44 5.52
N GLN A 57 -6.99 9.81 6.46
CA GLN A 57 -8.36 10.27 6.22
C GLN A 57 -8.54 11.67 6.81
N HIS A 58 -8.87 12.63 5.96
CA HIS A 58 -9.11 14.02 6.37
C HIS A 58 -10.43 14.13 7.15
N ALA A 59 -10.47 14.94 8.21
CA ALA A 59 -11.67 15.05 9.06
C ALA A 59 -12.88 15.68 8.34
N ASP A 60 -12.61 16.50 7.34
CA ASP A 60 -13.57 17.20 6.48
C ASP A 60 -13.96 16.39 5.24
N ASN A 61 -13.29 15.26 4.97
CA ASN A 61 -13.61 14.39 3.85
C ASN A 61 -13.40 12.91 4.17
N ASN A 62 -14.48 12.26 4.63
CA ASN A 62 -14.48 10.84 4.97
C ASN A 62 -14.51 9.91 3.76
N GLU A 63 -14.76 10.43 2.55
CA GLU A 63 -14.92 9.63 1.33
C GLU A 63 -13.59 9.44 0.58
N THR A 64 -12.58 10.24 0.87
CA THR A 64 -11.25 10.13 0.25
C THR A 64 -10.16 9.85 1.26
N LEU A 65 -9.36 8.84 0.96
CA LEU A 65 -8.12 8.49 1.63
C LEU A 65 -6.91 8.97 0.82
N GLU A 66 -5.92 9.49 1.52
CA GLU A 66 -4.64 9.91 0.96
C GLU A 66 -3.55 8.89 1.29
N LEU A 67 -2.70 8.56 0.31
CA LEU A 67 -1.52 7.73 0.52
C LEU A 67 -0.31 8.60 0.86
N PHE A 68 0.25 8.39 2.05
CA PHE A 68 1.48 9.04 2.47
C PHE A 68 2.65 8.07 2.43
N PHE A 69 3.52 8.20 1.43
CA PHE A 69 4.67 7.30 1.26
C PHE A 69 5.75 7.55 2.31
N ALA A 70 6.35 6.45 2.76
CA ALA A 70 7.38 6.43 3.78
C ALA A 70 8.59 5.65 3.29
N GLU A 71 9.74 6.00 3.84
CA GLU A 71 10.96 5.27 3.57
C GLU A 71 10.93 3.89 4.25
N ASN A 72 11.19 2.84 3.47
CA ASN A 72 11.50 1.52 3.98
C ASN A 72 12.93 1.51 4.53
N ALA A 73 13.09 1.33 5.84
CA ALA A 73 14.40 1.21 6.49
C ALA A 73 15.00 -0.19 6.33
N SER A 74 14.20 -1.18 5.92
CA SER A 74 14.72 -2.53 5.69
C SER A 74 15.65 -2.57 4.48
N ILE A 75 16.74 -3.31 4.65
CA ILE A 75 17.73 -3.61 3.60
C ILE A 75 17.44 -4.94 2.90
N GLN A 76 16.47 -5.72 3.38
CA GLN A 76 16.13 -7.03 2.82
C GLN A 76 14.96 -6.90 1.84
N SER A 77 15.06 -7.53 0.67
CA SER A 77 13.94 -7.68 -0.26
C SER A 77 12.79 -8.44 0.43
N HIS A 78 11.55 -8.10 0.08
CA HIS A 78 10.33 -8.70 0.66
C HIS A 78 10.16 -8.51 2.18
N SER A 79 10.67 -7.38 2.69
CA SER A 79 10.42 -6.97 4.06
C SER A 79 10.30 -5.47 4.16
N PHE A 80 9.61 -5.01 5.20
CA PHE A 80 9.45 -3.60 5.48
C PHE A 80 9.70 -3.24 6.94
N GLU A 81 10.29 -2.05 7.12
CA GLU A 81 10.34 -1.36 8.40
C GLU A 81 10.15 0.13 8.14
N LEU A 82 9.17 0.75 8.81
CA LEU A 82 8.97 2.20 8.68
C LEU A 82 10.07 2.96 9.43
N SER A 83 10.80 3.83 8.73
CA SER A 83 11.84 4.62 9.38
C SER A 83 11.24 5.56 10.44
N ALA A 84 11.89 5.67 11.62
CA ALA A 84 11.43 6.57 12.68
C ALA A 84 11.25 8.04 12.21
N PRO A 85 12.10 8.60 11.32
CA PRO A 85 11.84 9.90 10.69
C PRO A 85 10.54 9.94 9.88
N SER A 86 10.22 8.88 9.14
CA SER A 86 8.97 8.78 8.36
C SER A 86 7.74 8.75 9.27
N ILE A 87 7.76 7.95 10.34
CA ILE A 87 6.67 7.90 11.32
C ILE A 87 6.42 9.28 11.94
N ARG A 88 7.49 9.99 12.33
CA ARG A 88 7.36 11.35 12.86
C ARG A 88 6.76 12.32 11.84
N ARG A 89 7.15 12.20 10.56
CA ARG A 89 6.62 13.03 9.48
C ARG A 89 5.14 12.76 9.24
N ILE A 90 4.74 11.49 9.13
CA ILE A 90 3.33 11.07 8.99
C ILE A 90 2.48 11.66 10.11
N ARG A 91 2.91 11.48 11.37
CA ARG A 91 2.18 12.02 12.54
C ARG A 91 2.08 13.54 12.52
N LYS A 92 3.14 14.24 12.11
CA LYS A 92 3.14 15.70 12.00
C LYS A 92 2.17 16.18 10.91
N VAL A 93 2.17 15.52 9.76
CA VAL A 93 1.29 15.84 8.63
C VAL A 93 -0.17 15.59 9.01
N ALA A 94 -0.48 14.40 9.53
CA ALA A 94 -1.81 14.05 10.00
C ALA A 94 -2.34 15.07 11.02
N LYS A 95 -1.51 15.48 12.00
CA LYS A 95 -1.90 16.53 12.95
C LYS A 95 -2.18 17.88 12.31
N HIS A 96 -1.35 18.29 11.34
CA HIS A 96 -1.49 19.59 10.68
C HIS A 96 -2.72 19.66 9.76
N GLN A 97 -3.05 18.54 9.12
CA GLN A 97 -4.19 18.41 8.22
C GLN A 97 -5.47 17.98 8.93
N GLU A 98 -5.45 17.86 10.26
CA GLU A 98 -6.56 17.33 11.05
C GLU A 98 -7.03 15.94 10.56
N SER A 99 -6.10 15.14 10.03
CA SER A 99 -6.39 13.81 9.49
C SER A 99 -6.18 12.70 10.52
N SER A 100 -6.95 11.63 10.38
CA SER A 100 -6.77 10.37 11.11
C SER A 100 -5.87 9.42 10.31
N ILE A 101 -5.02 8.66 11.02
CA ILE A 101 -4.20 7.60 10.41
C ILE A 101 -5.00 6.29 10.51
N LEU A 102 -5.37 5.70 9.37
CA LEU A 102 -6.16 4.47 9.34
C LEU A 102 -5.31 3.19 9.28
N GLY A 103 -4.07 3.30 8.80
CA GLY A 103 -3.13 2.20 8.69
C GLY A 103 -1.75 2.68 8.26
N SER A 104 -0.73 1.84 8.49
CA SER A 104 0.68 2.07 8.15
C SER A 104 1.42 0.76 7.93
#